data_AF-A0A8T3BEN2-F1
#
_entry.id   AF-A0A8T3BEN2-F1
#
_cell.length_a   1.000
_cell.length_b   1.000
_cell.length_c   1.000
_cell.angle_alpha   90.00
_cell.angle_beta   90.00
_cell.angle_gamma   90.00
#
_symmetry.space_group_name_H-M   'P 1'
#
loop_
_entity.id
_entity.type
_entity.pdbx_description
1 polymer ?
#
loop_
_entity_poly.entity_id
_entity_poly.type
_entity_poly.pdbx_seq_one_letter_code
_entity_poly.pdbx_strand_id
1 'polypeptide(L)'
;MLADPDRPGVTKDMEYIVLADPAIVQDDVILSLGLFTSDQALLTQANLSAAVKDNADHTGGWATKFGRAMVQMGTIEVKTGTQGGIRKNCRVVNSANLGSIVGVEVKEENEDESLVASM
;
A
#
# COMPACT_ATOMS: atom_id res chain seq x y z
N MET A 1 -15.77 19.38 -14.80
CA MET A 1 -15.61 18.21 -13.90
C MET A 1 -15.18 18.72 -12.52
N LEU A 2 -16.02 19.56 -11.90
CA LEU A 2 -15.81 19.99 -10.52
C LEU A 2 -16.71 19.10 -9.67
N ALA A 3 -16.14 18.38 -8.71
CA ALA A 3 -16.93 17.63 -7.75
C ALA A 3 -17.78 18.62 -6.95
N ASP A 4 -19.09 18.39 -6.92
CA ASP A 4 -20.05 19.15 -6.14
C ASP A 4 -19.84 18.85 -4.65
N PRO A 5 -19.44 19.84 -3.84
CA PRO A 5 -19.15 19.65 -2.42
C PRO A 5 -20.41 19.36 -1.58
N ASP A 6 -21.61 19.61 -2.11
CA ASP A 6 -22.87 19.38 -1.39
C ASP A 6 -23.47 18.00 -1.65
N ARG A 7 -22.81 17.12 -2.41
CA ARG A 7 -23.31 15.74 -2.61
C ARG A 7 -22.99 14.90 -1.36
N PRO A 8 -24.00 14.50 -0.57
CA PRO A 8 -23.79 13.68 0.61
C PRO A 8 -23.32 12.29 0.16
N GLY A 9 -22.02 11.99 0.33
CA GLY A 9 -21.41 10.69 0.01
C GLY A 9 -20.09 10.76 -0.75
N VAL A 10 -19.76 11.86 -1.44
CA VAL A 10 -18.56 11.88 -2.31
C VAL A 10 -17.26 12.16 -1.54
N THR A 11 -17.35 12.80 -0.38
CA THR A 11 -16.20 13.20 0.43
C THR A 11 -15.94 12.29 1.64
N LYS A 12 -16.94 11.55 2.12
CA LYS A 12 -16.78 10.72 3.32
C LYS A 12 -15.83 9.54 3.09
N ASP A 13 -15.96 8.84 1.96
CA ASP A 13 -15.26 7.56 1.76
C ASP A 13 -13.73 7.69 1.59
N MET A 14 -13.25 8.84 1.10
CA MET A 14 -11.81 9.08 0.90
C MET A 14 -11.13 9.76 2.10
N GLU A 15 -11.88 10.48 2.94
CA GLU A 15 -11.33 11.08 4.18
C GLU A 15 -11.32 10.07 5.34
N TYR A 16 -12.11 8.99 5.24
CA TYR A 16 -12.31 7.99 6.30
C TYR A 16 -11.64 6.62 6.10
N ILE A 17 -10.92 6.35 5.01
CA ILE A 17 -10.10 5.11 4.92
C ILE A 17 -9.05 5.05 6.04
N VAL A 18 -8.63 6.20 6.57
CA VAL A 18 -7.61 6.30 7.62
C VAL A 18 -8.21 6.10 9.02
N LEU A 19 -9.50 6.32 9.21
CA LEU A 19 -10.17 6.16 10.49
C LEU A 19 -11.18 5.03 10.33
N ALA A 20 -10.87 3.86 10.88
CA ALA A 20 -11.85 2.80 11.05
C ALA A 20 -12.94 3.25 12.04
N ASP A 21 -13.82 4.16 11.61
CA ASP A 21 -14.91 4.65 12.42
C ASP A 21 -16.15 3.81 12.15
N PRO A 22 -16.60 3.08 13.19
CA PRO A 22 -17.71 2.17 13.07
C PRO A 22 -19.04 2.83 12.68
N ALA A 23 -19.20 4.14 12.91
CA ALA A 23 -20.46 4.83 12.68
C ALA A 23 -20.80 4.97 11.17
N ILE A 24 -19.80 5.11 10.30
CA ILE A 24 -20.03 5.36 8.86
C ILE A 24 -20.38 4.07 8.13
N VAL A 25 -19.71 2.97 8.47
CA VAL A 25 -20.00 1.65 7.88
C VAL A 25 -21.44 1.23 8.15
N GLN A 26 -21.98 1.57 9.33
CA GLN A 26 -23.36 1.22 9.70
C GLN A 26 -24.39 1.94 8.83
N ASP A 27 -24.24 3.25 8.62
CA ASP A 27 -25.21 4.09 7.90
C ASP A 27 -25.21 3.80 6.39
N ASP A 28 -24.03 3.63 5.77
CA ASP A 28 -23.94 3.42 4.31
C ASP A 28 -24.36 2.01 3.88
N VAL A 29 -24.13 0.99 4.73
CA VAL A 29 -24.58 -0.38 4.49
C VAL A 29 -26.10 -0.49 4.55
N ILE A 30 -26.73 0.19 5.51
CA ILE A 30 -28.20 0.18 5.69
C ILE A 30 -28.88 0.94 4.55
N LEU A 31 -28.27 2.02 4.07
CA LEU A 31 -28.82 2.87 3.01
C LEU A 31 -28.37 2.47 1.59
N SER A 32 -27.53 1.43 1.45
CA SER A 32 -26.94 0.99 0.17
C SER A 32 -26.21 2.12 -0.59
N LEU A 33 -25.49 2.96 0.15
CA LEU A 33 -24.86 4.19 -0.35
C LEU A 33 -23.42 4.03 -0.86
N GLY A 34 -22.91 2.79 -0.99
CA GLY A 34 -21.59 2.54 -1.58
C GLY A 34 -21.29 3.39 -2.82
N LEU A 35 -20.11 4.01 -2.88
CA LEU A 35 -19.82 4.91 -3.98
C LEU A 35 -19.54 4.14 -5.28
N PHE A 36 -18.94 2.96 -5.17
CA PHE A 36 -18.59 2.13 -6.33
C PHE A 36 -19.52 0.93 -6.46
N THR A 37 -19.83 0.57 -7.71
CA THR A 37 -20.62 -0.64 -8.02
C THR A 37 -20.03 -1.90 -7.39
N SER A 38 -18.70 -1.96 -7.20
CA SER A 38 -18.04 -3.06 -6.48
C SER A 38 -18.50 -3.19 -5.03
N ASP A 39 -18.82 -2.07 -4.38
CA ASP A 39 -19.22 -2.02 -2.97
C ASP A 39 -20.70 -2.39 -2.84
N GLN A 40 -21.58 -1.85 -3.70
CA GLN A 40 -22.97 -2.33 -3.78
C GLN A 40 -23.08 -3.81 -4.09
N ALA A 41 -22.17 -4.35 -4.92
CA ALA A 41 -22.21 -5.75 -5.30
C ALA A 41 -22.12 -6.69 -4.08
N LEU A 42 -21.47 -6.28 -3.00
CA LEU A 42 -21.38 -7.04 -1.75
C LEU A 42 -22.73 -7.25 -1.08
N LEU A 43 -23.72 -6.41 -1.37
CA LEU A 43 -25.08 -6.52 -0.82
C LEU A 43 -26.02 -7.38 -1.69
N THR A 44 -25.59 -7.77 -2.89
CA THR A 44 -26.45 -8.49 -3.86
C THR A 44 -26.62 -9.98 -3.54
N GLN A 45 -25.63 -10.59 -2.88
CA GLN A 45 -25.66 -12.00 -2.49
C GLN A 45 -25.95 -12.13 -0.99
N ALA A 46 -26.83 -13.06 -0.61
CA ALA A 46 -27.30 -13.19 0.77
C ALA A 46 -26.15 -13.45 1.77
N ASN A 47 -25.18 -14.30 1.42
CA ASN A 47 -24.01 -14.60 2.25
C ASN A 47 -23.09 -13.39 2.45
N LEU A 48 -22.81 -12.63 1.39
CA LEU A 48 -21.96 -11.45 1.45
C LEU A 48 -22.66 -10.33 2.22
N SER A 49 -23.96 -10.11 1.97
CA SER A 49 -24.75 -9.11 2.68
C SER A 49 -24.82 -9.37 4.19
N ALA A 50 -24.90 -10.64 4.60
CA ALA A 50 -24.86 -11.03 6.01
C ALA A 50 -23.49 -10.76 6.64
N ALA A 51 -22.40 -11.04 5.91
CA ALA A 51 -21.04 -10.73 6.37
C ALA A 51 -20.80 -9.22 6.47
N VAL A 52 -21.33 -8.42 5.54
CA VAL A 52 -21.24 -6.96 5.59
C VAL A 52 -21.99 -6.41 6.81
N LYS A 53 -23.21 -6.90 7.10
CA LYS A 53 -23.97 -6.52 8.30
C LYS A 53 -23.25 -6.92 9.60
N ASP A 54 -22.77 -8.16 9.68
CA ASP A 54 -22.01 -8.63 10.86
C ASP A 54 -20.75 -7.78 11.10
N ASN A 55 -20.07 -7.38 10.03
CA ASN A 55 -18.90 -6.51 10.14
C ASN A 55 -19.24 -5.08 10.58
N ALA A 56 -20.39 -4.55 10.16
CA ALA A 56 -20.89 -3.26 10.60
C ALA A 56 -21.26 -3.31 12.10
N ASP A 57 -22.01 -4.33 12.51
CA ASP A 57 -22.48 -4.49 13.90
C ASP A 57 -21.35 -4.82 14.89
N HIS A 58 -20.30 -5.54 14.45
CA HIS A 58 -19.21 -6.03 15.30
C HIS A 58 -17.84 -5.50 14.89
N THR A 59 -17.58 -4.25 15.25
CA THR A 59 -16.47 -3.46 14.70
C THR A 59 -15.08 -3.98 15.14
N GLY A 60 -14.95 -4.48 16.37
CA GLY A 60 -13.74 -5.19 16.81
C GLY A 60 -13.51 -6.52 16.09
N GLY A 61 -14.60 -7.23 15.76
CA GLY A 61 -14.57 -8.45 14.96
C GLY A 61 -14.15 -8.17 13.51
N TRP A 62 -14.71 -7.12 12.92
CA TRP A 62 -14.31 -6.61 11.60
C TRP A 62 -12.82 -6.24 11.59
N ALA A 63 -12.33 -5.46 12.56
CA ALA A 63 -10.93 -5.04 12.61
C ALA A 63 -9.97 -6.25 12.67
N THR A 64 -10.34 -7.29 13.43
CA THR A 64 -9.60 -8.55 13.50
C THR A 64 -9.58 -9.28 12.16
N LYS A 65 -10.74 -9.39 11.49
CA LYS A 65 -10.85 -10.00 10.15
C LYS A 65 -10.05 -9.20 9.11
N PHE A 66 -10.13 -7.88 9.16
CA PHE A 66 -9.41 -6.96 8.29
C PHE A 66 -7.90 -7.11 8.44
N GLY A 67 -7.37 -7.09 9.67
CA GLY A 67 -5.95 -7.29 9.92
C GLY A 67 -5.43 -8.62 9.35
N ARG A 68 -6.18 -9.72 9.53
CA ARG A 68 -5.84 -11.02 8.94
C ARG A 68 -5.85 -10.98 7.42
N ALA A 69 -6.85 -10.33 6.81
CA ALA A 69 -6.95 -10.18 5.37
C ALA A 69 -5.78 -9.35 4.79
N MET A 70 -5.39 -8.27 5.46
CA MET A 70 -4.26 -7.42 5.04
C MET A 70 -2.91 -8.13 5.12
N VAL A 71 -2.70 -8.99 6.14
CA VAL A 71 -1.51 -9.85 6.21
C VAL A 71 -1.49 -10.83 5.04
N GLN A 72 -2.60 -11.48 4.73
CA GLN A 72 -2.69 -12.41 3.58
C GLN A 72 -2.52 -11.69 2.24
N MET A 73 -3.09 -10.49 2.09
CA MET A 73 -2.90 -9.68 0.88
C MET A 73 -1.43 -9.28 0.71
N GLY A 74 -0.73 -8.98 1.80
CA GLY A 74 0.69 -8.62 1.79
C GLY A 74 1.65 -9.76 1.44
N THR A 75 1.20 -11.02 1.41
CA THR A 75 2.03 -12.18 1.02
C THR A 75 1.87 -12.58 -0.44
N ILE A 76 0.98 -11.92 -1.20
CA ILE A 76 0.76 -12.22 -2.62
C ILE A 76 2.01 -11.84 -3.43
N GLU A 77 2.58 -12.82 -4.13
CA GLU A 77 3.67 -12.68 -5.11
C GLU A 77 4.89 -11.87 -4.62
N VAL A 78 5.21 -11.97 -3.33
CA VAL A 78 6.36 -11.28 -2.74
C VAL A 78 7.68 -11.82 -3.26
N LYS A 79 8.63 -10.92 -3.49
CA LYS A 79 10.02 -11.27 -3.83
C LYS A 79 10.83 -11.49 -2.57
N THR A 80 11.45 -12.66 -2.44
CA THR A 80 12.22 -13.07 -1.25
C THR A 80 13.62 -13.54 -1.63
N GLY A 81 14.53 -13.58 -0.64
CA GLY A 81 15.92 -13.99 -0.85
C GLY A 81 16.64 -13.07 -1.84
N THR A 82 17.18 -13.65 -2.91
CA THR A 82 17.89 -12.92 -3.98
C THR A 82 16.97 -12.47 -5.13
N GLN A 83 15.65 -12.71 -5.03
CA GLN A 83 14.71 -12.30 -6.06
C GLN A 83 14.47 -10.79 -5.97
N GLY A 84 14.75 -10.06 -7.06
CA GLY A 84 14.61 -8.60 -7.09
C GLY A 84 15.79 -7.87 -6.41
N GLY A 85 15.50 -6.76 -5.72
CA GLY A 85 16.52 -5.98 -5.03
C GLY A 85 15.93 -4.86 -4.18
N ILE A 86 16.68 -4.41 -3.18
CA ILE A 86 16.28 -3.30 -2.30
C ILE A 86 16.57 -1.98 -3.03
N ARG A 87 15.51 -1.23 -3.37
CA ARG A 87 15.62 0.03 -4.10
C ARG A 87 16.15 1.13 -3.19
N LYS A 88 17.18 1.85 -3.65
CA LYS A 88 17.64 3.08 -2.97
C LYS A 88 16.71 4.26 -3.24
N ASN A 89 16.00 4.22 -4.36
CA ASN A 89 14.95 5.15 -4.75
C ASN A 89 13.79 4.35 -5.35
N CYS A 90 12.60 4.41 -4.75
CA CYS A 90 11.44 3.60 -5.16
C CYS A 90 10.95 3.90 -6.58
N ARG A 91 11.25 5.08 -7.13
CA ARG A 91 10.79 5.52 -8.45
C ARG A 91 11.62 4.94 -9.61
N VAL A 92 12.84 4.47 -9.34
CA VAL A 92 13.78 4.00 -10.37
C VAL A 92 14.32 2.62 -10.03
N VAL A 93 14.67 1.85 -11.06
CA VAL A 93 15.40 0.58 -10.87
C VAL A 93 16.85 0.94 -10.59
N ASN A 94 17.49 0.27 -9.62
CA ASN A 94 18.91 0.47 -9.38
C ASN A 94 19.67 0.17 -10.67
N SER A 95 20.43 1.14 -11.18
CA SER A 95 21.35 0.90 -12.29
C SER A 95 22.35 -0.17 -11.86
N ALA A 96 22.57 -1.17 -12.71
CA ALA A 96 23.72 -2.04 -12.51
C ALA A 96 24.98 -1.15 -12.62
N ASN A 97 25.81 -1.11 -11.58
CA ASN A 97 27.13 -0.53 -11.74
C ASN A 97 27.85 -1.45 -12.73
N LEU A 98 28.03 -1.00 -13.98
CA LEU A 98 28.72 -1.78 -15.01
C LEU A 98 30.14 -2.21 -14.56
N GLY A 99 30.76 -1.47 -13.62
CA GLY A 99 32.04 -1.82 -13.00
C GLY A 99 32.00 -2.97 -11.99
N SER A 100 30.83 -3.48 -11.62
CA SER A 100 30.69 -4.73 -10.85
C SER A 100 30.44 -5.95 -11.75
N ILE A 101 30.02 -5.73 -13.00
CA ILE A 101 29.69 -6.79 -13.97
C ILE A 101 30.91 -7.11 -14.85
N VAL A 102 31.66 -6.06 -15.20
CA VAL A 102 33.02 -6.15 -15.71
C VAL A 102 33.90 -5.93 -14.48
N GLY A 103 34.75 -6.88 -14.09
CA GLY A 103 35.68 -6.72 -12.97
C GLY A 103 36.70 -5.60 -13.22
N VAL A 104 36.26 -4.35 -13.23
CA VAL A 104 37.11 -3.17 -13.28
C VAL A 104 37.48 -2.89 -11.83
N GLU A 105 38.64 -3.40 -11.45
CA GLU A 105 39.33 -2.99 -10.24
C GLU A 105 39.71 -1.52 -10.42
N VAL A 106 38.88 -0.62 -9.87
CA VAL A 106 39.24 0.79 -9.74
C VAL A 106 40.37 0.83 -8.72
N LYS A 107 41.61 0.94 -9.20
CA LYS A 107 42.74 1.32 -8.36
C LYS A 107 42.50 2.75 -7.91
N GLU A 108 42.29 2.92 -6.61
CA GLU A 108 42.48 4.20 -5.93
C GLU A 108 43.97 4.56 -6.05
N GLU A 109 44.33 5.42 -7.00
CA GLU A 109 45.61 6.10 -6.96
C GLU A 109 45.53 7.17 -5.87
N ASN A 110 46.24 6.93 -4.78
CA ASN A 110 46.37 7.84 -3.65
C ASN A 110 47.37 8.95 -4.04
N GLU A 111 46.89 10.15 -4.37
CA GLU A 111 47.71 11.29 -4.79
C GLU A 111 48.54 11.92 -3.64
N ASP A 112 48.48 11.38 -2.43
CA ASP A 112 49.06 11.99 -1.22
C ASP A 112 50.53 11.60 -0.91
N GLU A 113 51.20 10.75 -1.72
CA GLU A 113 52.63 10.39 -1.48
C GLU A 113 53.66 11.22 -2.28
N SER A 114 53.24 12.08 -3.22
CA SER A 114 54.19 12.85 -4.04
C SER A 114 54.90 13.99 -3.29
N LEU A 115 54.37 14.47 -2.17
CA LEU A 115 54.88 15.67 -1.49
C LEU A 115 55.96 15.39 -0.44
N VAL A 116 56.13 14.13 0.00
CA VAL A 116 57.11 13.78 1.04
C VAL A 116 58.50 13.40 0.50
N ALA A 117 58.66 13.29 -0.84
CA ALA A 117 59.93 12.89 -1.46
C ALA A 117 60.84 14.08 -1.86
N SER A 118 60.58 15.30 -1.40
CA SER A 118 61.38 16.49 -1.77
C SER A 118 61.66 17.49 -0.63
N MET A 119 61.69 17.04 0.63
CA MET A 119 62.17 17.84 1.76
C MET A 119 63.33 17.16 2.49
#